data_AF-A0A9E1DVM6-F1
#
_entry.id   AF-A0A9E1DVM6-F1
#
_cell.length_a   1.000
_cell.length_b   1.000
_cell.length_c   1.000
_cell.angle_alpha   90.00
_cell.angle_beta   90.00
_cell.angle_gamma   90.00
#
_symmetry.space_group_name_H-M   'P 1'
#
loop_
_entity.id
_entity.type
_entity.pdbx_description
1 polymer ?
#
loop_
_entity_poly.entity_id
_entity_poly.type
_entity_poly.pdbx_seq_one_letter_code
_entity_poly.pdbx_strand_id
1 'polypeptide(L)'
;VLFRSGEGRCPALEVMIATPAVRNLIRENKTHQLASSMQTGKKYGMQVLDDAIMDLYNRGWVSGEDAYAKANEKSRFRPLLKNPPQDFTEA
;
A
#
# COMPACT_ATOMS: atom_id res chain seq x y z
N VAL A 1 6.32 -7.20 4.84
CA VAL A 1 5.87 -8.50 5.40
C VAL A 1 4.95 -8.23 6.58
N LEU A 2 3.72 -8.74 6.46
CA LEU A 2 2.59 -8.86 7.38
C LEU A 2 2.81 -9.87 8.52
N PHE A 3 2.38 -9.61 9.76
CA PHE A 3 2.06 -10.71 10.69
C PHE A 3 0.68 -11.25 10.35
N ARG A 4 0.57 -12.57 10.23
CA ARG A 4 -0.73 -13.21 10.00
C ARG A 4 -1.28 -13.74 11.31
N SER A 5 -2.49 -13.33 11.67
CA SER A 5 -3.14 -13.73 12.93
C SER A 5 -3.10 -15.25 13.11
N GLY A 6 -2.34 -15.73 14.09
CA GLY A 6 -2.24 -17.15 14.46
C GLY A 6 -1.26 -18.02 13.65
N GLU A 7 -0.77 -17.58 12.49
CA GLU A 7 0.08 -18.41 11.62
C GLU A 7 1.10 -17.60 10.79
N GLY A 8 2.27 -17.35 11.37
CA GLY A 8 3.45 -16.90 10.62
C GLY A 8 3.35 -15.49 10.03
N ARG A 9 3.90 -15.33 8.82
CA ARG A 9 4.04 -14.03 8.13
C ARG A 9 3.54 -14.11 6.70
N CYS A 10 2.91 -13.06 6.20
CA CYS A 10 2.46 -12.96 4.80
C CYS A 10 3.11 -11.77 4.07
N PRO A 11 3.48 -11.89 2.78
CA PRO A 11 3.99 -10.75 2.03
C PRO A 11 2.83 -9.88 1.50
N ALA A 12 2.95 -8.56 1.69
CA ALA A 12 2.27 -7.56 0.86
C ALA A 12 3.28 -7.06 -0.18
N LEU A 13 2.88 -7.04 -1.44
CA LEU A 13 3.76 -6.72 -2.56
C LEU A 13 3.25 -5.51 -3.33
N GLU A 14 4.18 -4.64 -3.69
CA GLU A 14 3.99 -3.63 -4.73
C GLU A 14 4.58 -4.18 -6.04
N VAL A 15 3.84 -4.06 -7.12
CA VAL A 15 4.21 -4.57 -8.44
C VAL A 15 4.04 -3.46 -9.46
N MET A 16 5.16 -3.03 -10.06
CA MET A 16 5.18 -2.07 -11.15
C MET A 16 5.65 -2.78 -12.43
N ILE A 17 4.84 -2.70 -13.49
CA ILE A 17 5.21 -3.25 -14.80
C ILE A 17 5.89 -2.15 -15.62
N ALA A 18 7.04 -2.47 -16.21
CA ALA A 18 7.82 -1.53 -17.03
C ALA A 18 7.20 -1.33 -18.43
N THR A 19 6.00 -0.73 -18.46
CA THR A 19 5.30 -0.32 -19.70
C THR A 19 6.08 0.79 -20.43
N PRO A 20 5.79 1.06 -21.72
CA PRO A 20 6.41 2.18 -22.44
C PRO A 20 6.25 3.52 -21.71
N ALA A 21 5.07 3.79 -21.12
CA ALA A 21 4.82 5.01 -20.36
C ALA A 21 5.69 5.09 -19.09
N VAL A 22 5.76 4.02 -18.30
CA VAL A 22 6.61 3.94 -17.09
C VAL A 22 8.08 4.14 -17.45
N ARG A 23 8.55 3.50 -18.52
CA ARG A 23 9.93 3.67 -19.02
C ARG A 23 10.22 5.11 -19.44
N ASN A 24 9.26 5.80 -20.07
CA ASN A 24 9.40 7.21 -20.42
C ASN A 24 9.54 8.08 -19.17
N LEU A 25 8.70 7.86 -18.15
CA LEU A 25 8.78 8.60 -16.88
C LEU A 25 10.14 8.44 -16.21
N ILE A 26 10.72 7.23 -16.24
CA ILE A 26 12.07 6.98 -15.71
C ILE A 26 13.13 7.73 -16.53
N ARG A 27 13.10 7.65 -17.86
CA ARG A 27 14.06 8.34 -18.74
C ARG A 27 14.03 9.87 -18.61
N GLU A 28 12.86 10.43 -18.36
CA GLU A 28 12.66 11.87 -18.20
C GLU A 28 12.82 12.36 -16.75
N ASN A 29 13.25 11.48 -15.83
CA ASN A 29 13.39 11.78 -14.40
C ASN A 29 12.07 12.27 -13.74
N LYS A 30 10.92 11.82 -14.25
CA LYS A 30 9.58 12.11 -13.73
C LYS A 30 9.08 11.01 -12.79
N THR A 31 9.96 10.52 -11.92
CA THR A 31 9.70 9.38 -11.03
C THR A 31 8.54 9.62 -10.05
N HIS A 32 8.29 10.87 -9.68
CA HIS A 32 7.15 11.28 -8.86
C HIS A 32 5.78 10.90 -9.47
N GLN A 33 5.68 10.72 -10.80
CA GLN A 33 4.44 10.34 -11.48
C GLN A 33 4.22 8.81 -11.54
N LEU A 34 5.20 8.01 -11.08
CA LEU A 34 5.10 6.55 -11.11
C LEU A 34 3.98 6.03 -10.22
N ALA A 35 3.73 6.66 -9.06
CA ALA A 35 2.64 6.28 -8.16
C ALA A 35 1.27 6.35 -8.87
N SER A 36 0.97 7.46 -9.53
CA SER A 36 -0.28 7.64 -10.30
C SER A 36 -0.35 6.68 -11.51
N SER A 37 0.79 6.40 -12.13
CA SER A 37 0.88 5.41 -13.22
C SER A 37 0.57 3.99 -12.73
N MET A 38 1.01 3.61 -11.52
CA MET A 38 0.68 2.33 -10.92
C MET A 38 -0.79 2.21 -10.55
N GLN A 39 -1.39 3.26 -10.00
CA GLN A 39 -2.82 3.29 -9.65
C GLN A 39 -3.72 3.03 -10.87
N THR A 40 -3.40 3.66 -12.01
CA THR A 40 -4.13 3.46 -13.28
C THR A 40 -3.68 2.20 -14.04
N GLY A 41 -2.56 1.61 -13.64
CA GLY A 41 -1.94 0.45 -14.26
C GLY A 41 -2.50 -0.91 -13.85
N LYS A 42 -3.55 -0.98 -13.01
CA LYS A 42 -4.15 -2.25 -12.53
C LYS A 42 -4.50 -3.23 -13.66
N LYS A 43 -4.99 -2.73 -14.80
CA LYS A 43 -5.29 -3.56 -15.99
C LYS A 43 -4.09 -4.29 -16.58
N TYR A 44 -2.88 -3.82 -16.29
CA TYR A 44 -1.62 -4.44 -16.69
C TYR A 44 -1.04 -5.35 -15.59
N GLY A 45 -1.79 -5.62 -14.51
CA GLY A 45 -1.32 -6.40 -13.38
C GLY A 45 -0.47 -5.60 -12.38
N MET A 46 -0.50 -4.27 -12.44
CA MET A 46 0.16 -3.46 -11.41
C MET A 46 -0.61 -3.50 -10.09
N GLN A 47 0.12 -3.41 -8.99
CA GLN A 47 -0.43 -3.45 -7.63
C GLN A 47 0.31 -2.46 -6.76
N VAL A 48 -0.41 -1.54 -6.13
CA VAL A 48 0.16 -0.58 -5.17
C VAL A 48 0.25 -1.24 -3.78
N LEU A 49 1.28 -0.92 -3.00
CA LEU A 49 1.49 -1.54 -1.68
C LEU A 49 0.27 -1.43 -0.77
N ASP A 50 -0.32 -0.25 -0.65
CA ASP A 50 -1.46 -0.02 0.26
C ASP A 50 -2.71 -0.80 -0.20
N ASP A 51 -2.90 -0.99 -1.50
CA ASP A 51 -3.97 -1.87 -1.99
C ASP A 51 -3.72 -3.34 -1.61
N ALA A 52 -2.46 -3.79 -1.67
CA ALA A 52 -2.06 -5.12 -1.21
C ALA A 52 -2.34 -5.32 0.28
N ILE A 53 -1.97 -4.33 1.11
CA ILE A 53 -2.18 -4.37 2.55
C ILE A 53 -3.68 -4.39 2.88
N MET A 54 -4.47 -3.54 2.22
CA MET A 54 -5.92 -3.48 2.42
C MET A 54 -6.60 -4.80 2.02
N ASP A 55 -6.18 -5.44 0.94
CA ASP A 55 -6.69 -6.77 0.54
C ASP A 55 -6.36 -7.84 1.61
N LEU A 56 -5.14 -7.87 2.15
CA LEU A 56 -4.78 -8.79 3.22
C LEU A 56 -5.58 -8.54 4.51
N TYR A 57 -5.85 -7.27 4.84
CA TYR A 57 -6.72 -6.91 5.97
C TYR A 57 -8.15 -7.39 5.75
N ASN A 58 -8.73 -7.14 4.57
CA ASN A 58 -10.09 -7.55 4.22
C ASN A 58 -10.27 -9.07 4.23
N ARG A 59 -9.21 -9.83 3.93
CA ARG A 59 -9.18 -11.31 4.06
C ARG A 59 -9.05 -11.79 5.51
N GLY A 60 -8.91 -10.88 6.48
CA GLY A 60 -8.66 -11.19 7.89
C GLY A 60 -7.27 -11.77 8.14
N TRP A 61 -6.34 -11.62 7.19
CA TRP A 61 -5.00 -12.20 7.35
C TRP A 61 -4.15 -11.34 8.27
N VAL A 62 -4.28 -10.02 8.23
CA VAL A 62 -3.47 -9.10 9.06
C VAL A 62 -4.37 -8.22 9.92
N SER A 63 -3.84 -7.76 11.05
CA SER A 63 -4.54 -6.84 11.95
C SER A 63 -4.63 -5.43 11.37
N GLY A 64 -5.57 -4.61 11.85
CA GLY A 64 -5.64 -3.19 11.49
C GLY A 64 -4.40 -2.43 11.95
N GLU A 65 -3.85 -2.84 13.10
CA GLU A 65 -2.60 -2.32 13.67
C GLU A 65 -1.40 -2.60 12.76
N ASP A 66 -1.26 -3.84 12.27
CA ASP A 66 -0.19 -4.19 11.31
C ASP A 66 -0.37 -3.46 9.99
N ALA A 67 -1.60 -3.38 9.48
CA ALA A 67 -1.91 -2.69 8.24
C ALA A 67 -1.52 -1.21 8.34
N TYR A 68 -1.94 -0.52 9.40
CA TYR A 68 -1.54 0.86 9.68
C TYR A 68 -0.03 1.00 9.83
N ALA A 69 0.63 0.12 10.59
CA ALA A 69 2.07 0.21 10.83
C ALA A 69 2.89 0.08 9.53
N LYS A 70 2.44 -0.72 8.55
CA LYS A 70 3.17 -0.99 7.30
C LYS A 70 2.71 -0.20 6.08
N ALA A 71 1.56 0.47 6.12
CA ALA A 71 1.06 1.30 5.03
C ALA A 71 1.91 2.56 4.78
N ASN A 72 1.93 3.02 3.53
CA ASN A 72 2.49 4.31 3.14
C ASN A 72 1.53 5.46 3.52
N GLU A 73 0.27 5.37 3.10
CA GLU A 73 -0.77 6.34 3.41
C GLU A 73 -1.49 6.00 4.72
N LYS A 74 -0.92 6.44 5.85
CA LYS A 74 -1.42 6.13 7.20
C LYS A 74 -2.88 6.49 7.42
N SER A 75 -3.33 7.62 6.87
CA SER A 75 -4.71 8.12 6.97
C SER A 75 -5.73 7.09 6.47
N ARG A 76 -5.39 6.34 5.42
CA ARG A 76 -6.26 5.30 4.84
C ARG A 76 -6.52 4.12 5.78
N PHE A 77 -5.59 3.82 6.69
CA PHE A 77 -5.68 2.68 7.61
C PHE A 77 -5.97 3.09 9.06
N ARG A 78 -5.86 4.39 9.39
CA ARG A 78 -6.16 4.92 10.71
C ARG A 78 -7.57 4.54 11.22
N PRO A 79 -8.64 4.54 10.40
CA PRO A 79 -9.97 4.11 10.84
C PRO A 79 -10.07 2.63 11.23
N LEU A 80 -9.08 1.81 10.87
CA LEU A 80 -9.05 0.38 11.20
C LEU A 80 -8.48 0.11 12.60
N LEU A 81 -7.90 1.14 13.24
CA LEU A 81 -7.30 1.03 14.57
C LEU A 81 -8.38 1.02 15.66
N LYS A 82 -8.26 0.10 16.61
CA LYS A 82 -9.11 0.12 17.82
C LYS A 82 -8.80 1.32 18.73
N ASN A 83 -7.52 1.69 18.81
CA ASN A 83 -7.02 2.81 19.61
C ASN A 83 -6.14 3.69 18.71
N PRO A 84 -6.71 4.63 17.94
CA PRO A 84 -5.93 5.50 17.09
C PRO A 84 -5.05 6.45 17.94
N PRO A 85 -3.76 6.63 17.62
CA PRO A 85 -2.90 7.57 18.35
C PRO A 85 -3.41 9.00 18.16
N GLN A 86 -3.38 9.83 19.20
CA GLN A 86 -3.76 11.24 19.10
C GLN A 86 -2.85 11.95 18.09
N ASP A 87 -3.44 12.53 17.04
CA ASP A 87 -2.71 13.33 16.06
C ASP A 87 -2.59 14.76 16.58
N PHE A 88 -1.36 15.24 16.78
CA PHE A 88 -1.09 16.62 17.24
C PHE A 88 -1.25 17.67 16.13
N THR A 89 -1.53 17.25 14.90
CA THR A 89 -1.68 18.10 13.70
C THR A 89 -3.14 18.47 13.38
N GLU A 90 -4.10 18.06 14.20
CA GLU A 90 -5.51 18.48 14.08
C GLU A 90 -5.86 19.55 15.14
N ALA A 91 -5.12 20.67 15.13
CA ALA A 91 -5.44 21.89 15.87
C ALA A 91 -5.58 23.07 14.92
#